data_AF-A0A7H0F5P3-F1
#
_entry.id   AF-A0A7H0F5P3-F1
#
_cell.length_a   1.000
_cell.length_b   1.000
_cell.length_c   1.000
_cell.angle_alpha   90.00
_cell.angle_beta   90.00
_cell.angle_gamma   90.00
#
_symmetry.space_group_name_H-M   'P 1'
#
loop_
_entity.id
_entity.type
_entity.pdbx_description
1 polymer ?
#
loop_
_entity_poly.entity_id
_entity_poly.type
_entity_poly.pdbx_seq_one_letter_code
_entity_poly.pdbx_strand_id
1 'polypeptide(L)'
;MPSKPLPPPILQPTNQSFDFNSFNNAQGILLGDNCYWNPALLPNGHVAIIGTSGSGKTQTLKALAYELPRLFPDIKRIIIDYHGDQELPDEKCFSLSMNSPHGVNPLIIDQDVKGGGPALQAIAVAASLRKSLLMGANQEGLIIDILSKLYKSKGIIQEDNKTWTKEPPTFNEMRKEIELRIQSGCKDSQKLALKLAATFEYGIFTKPQKIDNVPLIRLDLSALGKVVGLSAIATEAIIKQIMDAHRIMGESKIPRTYLFIDECKEVRNSRTLNIILEDGRKYGLSCVVASQRDAEISKEIVANTATKIVLSVDQTEVKNVARRFRFSESVVAALKPLEALVRMGNQGIKTNIIPYYKRSL
;
A
#
# COMPACT_ATOMS: atom_id res chain seq x y z
N MET A 1 -56.20 -6.78 2.75
CA MET A 1 -55.42 -7.87 3.35
C MET A 1 -54.44 -7.26 4.32
N PRO A 2 -54.41 -7.67 5.60
CA PRO A 2 -53.45 -7.13 6.56
C PRO A 2 -52.03 -7.60 6.19
N SER A 3 -51.06 -6.68 6.26
CA SER A 3 -49.66 -6.96 6.00
C SER A 3 -49.15 -8.04 6.96
N LYS A 4 -48.52 -9.08 6.42
CA LYS A 4 -47.81 -10.08 7.23
C LYS A 4 -46.75 -9.36 8.07
N PRO A 5 -46.68 -9.60 9.39
CA PRO A 5 -45.60 -9.07 10.21
C PRO A 5 -44.27 -9.68 9.76
N LEU A 6 -43.22 -8.85 9.75
CA LEU A 6 -41.86 -9.30 9.48
C LEU A 6 -41.46 -10.40 10.49
N PRO A 7 -40.74 -11.45 10.06
CA PRO A 7 -40.24 -12.45 11.00
C PRO A 7 -39.33 -11.78 12.04
N PRO A 8 -39.34 -12.25 13.30
CA PRO A 8 -38.45 -11.71 14.32
C PRO A 8 -37.00 -11.98 13.89
N PRO A 9 -36.07 -11.03 14.11
CA PRO A 9 -34.67 -11.24 13.78
C PRO A 9 -34.11 -12.35 14.68
N ILE A 10 -33.92 -13.55 14.15
CA ILE A 10 -33.19 -14.61 14.86
C ILE A 10 -31.73 -14.55 14.44
N LEU A 11 -31.06 -13.50 14.91
CA LEU A 11 -29.64 -13.55 15.21
C LEU A 11 -29.53 -13.10 16.66
N GLN A 12 -29.53 -14.07 17.57
CA GLN A 12 -29.05 -13.79 18.91
C GLN A 12 -27.55 -13.46 18.76
N PRO A 13 -27.09 -12.26 19.17
CA PRO A 13 -25.65 -12.04 19.28
C PRO A 13 -25.12 -13.15 20.17
N THR A 14 -24.23 -13.97 19.64
CA THR A 14 -23.51 -14.94 20.47
C THR A 14 -22.78 -14.12 21.52
N ASN A 15 -23.29 -14.12 22.75
CA ASN A 15 -22.63 -13.64 23.95
C ASN A 15 -21.42 -14.54 24.31
N GLN A 16 -20.73 -15.11 23.32
CA GLN A 16 -19.36 -15.52 23.52
C GLN A 16 -18.56 -14.24 23.63
N SER A 17 -18.23 -13.87 24.87
CA SER A 17 -17.14 -12.95 25.13
C SER A 17 -15.96 -13.41 24.28
N PHE A 18 -15.54 -12.59 23.31
CA PHE A 18 -14.24 -12.79 22.66
C PHE A 18 -13.23 -12.85 23.80
N ASP A 19 -12.63 -14.01 24.06
CA ASP A 19 -11.56 -14.10 25.03
C ASP A 19 -10.35 -13.39 24.41
N PHE A 20 -10.12 -12.15 24.81
CA PHE A 20 -9.06 -11.31 24.26
C PHE A 20 -7.66 -11.89 24.53
N ASN A 21 -7.50 -12.78 25.52
CA ASN A 21 -6.25 -13.50 25.74
C ASN A 21 -5.93 -14.49 24.60
N SER A 22 -6.90 -14.83 23.76
CA SER A 22 -6.70 -15.75 22.63
C SER A 22 -5.80 -15.18 21.52
N PHE A 23 -5.62 -13.86 21.43
CA PHE A 23 -4.86 -13.24 20.33
C PHE A 23 -3.34 -13.41 20.47
N ASN A 24 -2.84 -13.55 21.71
CA ASN A 24 -1.44 -13.82 22.00
C ASN A 24 -1.26 -15.30 22.37
N ASN A 25 -1.08 -16.16 21.37
CA ASN A 25 -0.90 -17.59 21.59
C ASN A 25 0.25 -18.18 20.78
N ALA A 26 0.76 -19.33 21.22
CA ALA A 26 1.93 -19.99 20.65
C ALA A 26 1.75 -20.48 19.20
N GLN A 27 0.55 -20.38 18.61
CA GLN A 27 0.30 -20.72 17.20
C GLN A 27 0.58 -19.55 16.26
N GLY A 28 0.90 -18.35 16.78
CA GLY A 28 1.27 -17.17 15.99
C GLY A 28 2.76 -17.03 15.70
N ILE A 29 3.12 -15.97 14.99
CA ILE A 29 4.52 -15.57 14.78
C ILE A 29 5.04 -14.95 16.07
N LEU A 30 6.06 -15.53 16.67
CA LEU A 30 6.74 -14.96 17.83
C LEU A 30 7.44 -13.65 17.42
N LEU A 31 6.91 -12.50 17.85
CA LEU A 31 7.49 -11.18 17.62
C LEU A 31 8.65 -10.89 18.55
N GLY A 32 8.53 -11.33 19.80
CA GLY A 32 9.43 -11.04 20.91
C GLY A 32 8.99 -11.74 22.18
N ASP A 33 9.66 -11.49 23.30
CA ASP A 33 9.34 -12.04 24.62
C ASP A 33 7.83 -12.17 24.88
N ASN A 34 7.34 -13.42 24.92
CA ASN A 34 5.95 -13.80 25.15
C ASN A 34 4.90 -13.01 24.33
N CYS A 35 5.28 -12.53 23.14
CA CYS A 35 4.41 -11.78 22.24
C CYS A 35 4.33 -12.51 20.90
N TYR A 36 3.21 -13.17 20.66
CA TYR A 36 2.89 -13.89 19.45
C TYR A 36 1.82 -13.14 18.67
N TRP A 37 2.08 -12.92 17.38
CA TRP A 37 1.15 -12.28 16.46
C TRP A 37 0.53 -13.31 15.54
N ASN A 38 -0.78 -13.51 15.68
CA ASN A 38 -1.56 -14.34 14.77
C ASN A 38 -2.65 -13.51 14.08
N PRO A 39 -2.45 -13.08 12.82
CA PRO A 39 -3.44 -12.27 12.11
C PRO A 39 -4.75 -13.00 11.81
N ALA A 40 -4.78 -14.35 11.84
CA ALA A 40 -6.00 -15.13 11.63
C ALA A 40 -7.02 -14.97 12.78
N LEU A 41 -6.56 -14.55 13.96
CA LEU A 41 -7.42 -14.36 15.13
C LEU A 41 -7.90 -12.91 15.25
N LEU A 42 -7.32 -11.97 14.50
CA LEU A 42 -7.64 -10.57 14.59
C LEU A 42 -8.77 -10.17 13.63
N PRO A 43 -9.49 -9.06 13.90
CA PRO A 43 -10.52 -8.55 12.99
C PRO A 43 -9.99 -8.29 11.57
N ASN A 44 -8.70 -7.96 11.43
CA ASN A 44 -7.98 -7.91 10.15
C ASN A 44 -6.48 -8.18 10.35
N GLY A 45 -5.79 -8.48 9.25
CA GLY A 45 -4.35 -8.74 9.24
C GLY A 45 -3.48 -7.48 9.10
N HIS A 46 -4.06 -6.28 9.12
CA HIS A 46 -3.32 -5.04 8.90
C HIS A 46 -2.53 -4.62 10.15
N VAL A 47 -1.36 -4.04 9.92
CA VAL A 47 -0.42 -3.63 10.97
C VAL A 47 0.05 -2.19 10.73
N ALA A 48 0.02 -1.35 11.76
CA ALA A 48 0.70 -0.05 11.78
C ALA A 48 1.93 -0.12 12.69
N ILE A 49 3.10 0.25 12.17
CA ILE A 49 4.36 0.32 12.91
C ILE A 49 4.82 1.78 12.98
N ILE A 50 5.18 2.26 14.17
CA ILE A 50 5.79 3.58 14.33
C ILE A 50 7.08 3.46 15.14
N GLY A 51 8.12 4.16 14.70
CA GLY A 51 9.41 4.17 15.37
C GLY A 51 10.43 5.03 14.64
N THR A 52 11.27 5.75 15.38
CA THR A 52 12.31 6.62 14.80
C THR A 52 13.40 5.82 14.08
N SER A 53 14.34 6.50 13.41
CA SER A 53 15.50 5.83 12.82
C SER A 53 16.30 5.07 13.90
N GLY A 54 16.76 3.86 13.59
CA GLY A 54 17.47 3.01 14.55
C GLY A 54 16.60 2.32 15.62
N SER A 55 15.29 2.57 15.66
CA SER A 55 14.37 1.94 16.64
C SER A 55 14.17 0.43 16.46
N GLY A 56 14.51 -0.11 15.28
CA GLY A 56 14.28 -1.51 14.91
C GLY A 56 13.21 -1.74 13.84
N LYS A 57 12.58 -0.68 13.31
CA LYS A 57 11.49 -0.75 12.32
C LYS A 57 11.76 -1.68 11.13
N THR A 58 12.87 -1.50 10.42
CA THR A 58 13.32 -2.37 9.30
C THR A 58 13.41 -3.82 9.75
N GLN A 59 13.99 -4.09 10.93
CA GLN A 59 14.13 -5.45 11.43
C GLN A 59 12.80 -6.09 11.80
N THR A 60 11.84 -5.31 12.31
CA THR A 60 10.48 -5.78 12.59
C THR A 60 9.71 -6.07 11.31
N LEU A 61 9.79 -5.21 10.30
CA LEU A 61 9.16 -5.42 8.99
C LEU A 61 9.67 -6.70 8.32
N LYS A 62 10.99 -6.85 8.22
CA LYS A 62 11.64 -8.05 7.68
C LYS A 62 11.26 -9.30 8.45
N ALA A 63 11.20 -9.23 9.79
CA ALA A 63 10.78 -10.33 10.63
C ALA A 63 9.35 -10.79 10.29
N LEU A 64 8.39 -9.86 10.21
CA LEU A 64 7.02 -10.18 9.84
C LEU A 64 6.94 -10.81 8.44
N ALA A 65 7.58 -10.19 7.45
CA ALA A 65 7.57 -10.67 6.08
C ALA A 65 8.24 -12.06 5.93
N TYR A 66 9.35 -12.29 6.62
CA TYR A 66 10.06 -13.58 6.60
C TYR A 66 9.23 -14.72 7.22
N GLU A 67 8.48 -14.43 8.28
CA GLU A 67 7.77 -15.42 9.09
C GLU A 67 6.37 -15.77 8.59
N LEU A 68 5.72 -14.88 7.83
CA LEU A 68 4.37 -15.08 7.30
C LEU A 68 4.13 -16.45 6.62
N PRO A 69 5.04 -17.00 5.80
CA PRO A 69 4.88 -18.33 5.20
C PRO A 69 4.71 -19.47 6.21
N ARG A 70 5.17 -19.32 7.47
CA ARG A 70 4.95 -20.32 8.51
C ARG A 70 3.49 -20.45 8.91
N LEU A 71 2.71 -19.37 8.80
CA LEU A 71 1.27 -19.38 9.05
C LEU A 71 0.46 -19.62 7.77
N PHE A 72 0.95 -19.09 6.64
CA PHE A 72 0.26 -19.14 5.37
C PHE A 72 1.25 -19.54 4.26
N PRO A 73 1.44 -20.85 3.99
CA PRO A 73 2.48 -21.34 3.07
C PRO A 73 2.46 -20.70 1.67
N ASP A 74 1.28 -20.42 1.13
CA ASP A 74 1.10 -19.85 -0.21
C ASP A 74 1.02 -18.31 -0.24
N ILE A 75 1.36 -17.63 0.87
CA ILE A 75 1.20 -16.19 0.97
C ILE A 75 2.16 -15.44 0.04
N LYS A 76 1.59 -14.57 -0.80
CA LYS A 76 2.38 -13.61 -1.56
C LYS A 76 2.79 -12.43 -0.69
N ARG A 77 4.03 -12.01 -0.80
CA ARG A 77 4.61 -10.88 -0.06
C ARG A 77 5.14 -9.88 -1.07
N ILE A 78 4.66 -8.66 -0.97
CA ILE A 78 5.11 -7.56 -1.83
C ILE A 78 5.63 -6.46 -0.92
N ILE A 79 6.90 -6.11 -1.07
CA ILE A 79 7.57 -5.08 -0.29
C ILE A 79 7.80 -3.87 -1.18
N ILE A 80 7.28 -2.72 -0.77
CA ILE A 80 7.61 -1.41 -1.33
C ILE A 80 8.69 -0.83 -0.43
N ASP A 81 9.91 -0.78 -0.95
CA ASP A 81 11.14 -0.47 -0.22
C ASP A 81 11.67 0.91 -0.66
N TYR A 82 11.39 1.95 0.12
CA TYR A 82 11.83 3.31 -0.21
C TYR A 82 13.30 3.57 0.13
N HIS A 83 13.96 2.69 0.88
CA HIS A 83 15.31 2.92 1.40
C HIS A 83 16.35 1.94 0.85
N GLY A 84 15.93 0.83 0.26
CA GLY A 84 16.80 -0.23 -0.25
C GLY A 84 17.28 -1.18 0.84
N ASP A 85 16.65 -1.22 2.02
CA ASP A 85 17.13 -1.95 3.20
C ASP A 85 16.25 -3.15 3.60
N GLN A 86 15.21 -3.46 2.80
CA GLN A 86 14.22 -4.49 3.09
C GLN A 86 14.51 -5.86 2.43
N GLU A 87 15.75 -6.09 1.98
CA GLU A 87 16.13 -7.33 1.29
C GLU A 87 15.87 -8.59 2.13
N LEU A 88 15.23 -9.59 1.54
CA LEU A 88 14.96 -10.90 2.13
C LEU A 88 15.46 -12.05 1.24
N PRO A 89 15.68 -13.25 1.81
CA PRO A 89 16.05 -14.44 1.05
C PRO A 89 14.95 -14.81 0.06
N ASP A 90 15.36 -15.35 -1.09
CA ASP A 90 14.47 -15.83 -2.16
C ASP A 90 13.55 -14.75 -2.78
N GLU A 91 13.84 -13.48 -2.55
CA GLU A 91 13.11 -12.39 -3.19
C GLU A 91 13.44 -12.27 -4.68
N LYS A 92 12.46 -11.79 -5.45
CA LYS A 92 12.73 -11.16 -6.74
C LYS A 92 12.69 -9.64 -6.56
N CYS A 93 13.85 -9.01 -6.67
CA CYS A 93 13.96 -7.56 -6.62
C CYS A 93 13.71 -6.92 -7.99
N PHE A 94 12.81 -5.94 -8.03
CA PHE A 94 12.52 -5.07 -9.17
C PHE A 94 12.90 -3.64 -8.80
N SER A 95 14.11 -3.23 -9.16
CA SER A 95 14.58 -1.88 -8.90
C SER A 95 13.95 -0.88 -9.86
N LEU A 96 13.37 0.20 -9.34
CA LEU A 96 12.77 1.30 -10.10
C LEU A 96 13.78 2.45 -10.19
N SER A 97 14.64 2.37 -11.19
CA SER A 97 15.69 3.36 -11.43
C SER A 97 15.85 3.71 -12.91
N MET A 98 16.59 4.77 -13.21
CA MET A 98 16.88 5.19 -14.58
C MET A 98 17.60 4.08 -15.37
N ASN A 99 18.51 3.34 -14.74
CA ASN A 99 19.34 2.31 -15.40
C ASN A 99 18.69 0.91 -15.38
N SER A 100 17.64 0.71 -14.60
CA SER A 100 16.92 -0.56 -14.55
C SER A 100 16.02 -0.75 -15.78
N PRO A 101 15.84 -1.98 -16.31
CA PRO A 101 14.86 -2.24 -17.35
C PRO A 101 13.41 -2.21 -16.84
N HIS A 102 13.20 -2.21 -15.53
CA HIS A 102 11.86 -2.30 -14.93
C HIS A 102 11.17 -0.93 -14.89
N GLY A 103 9.90 -0.91 -15.28
CA GLY A 103 9.01 0.22 -15.15
C GLY A 103 7.76 -0.09 -14.34
N VAL A 104 6.99 0.95 -14.05
CA VAL A 104 5.62 0.87 -13.52
C VAL A 104 4.74 1.58 -14.53
N ASN A 105 3.63 0.97 -14.95
CA ASN A 105 2.70 1.59 -15.87
C ASN A 105 1.40 1.97 -15.13
N PRO A 106 1.20 3.27 -14.79
CA PRO A 106 -0.03 3.72 -14.16
C PRO A 106 -1.26 3.55 -15.05
N LEU A 107 -1.08 3.31 -16.35
CA LEU A 107 -2.17 3.17 -17.33
C LEU A 107 -2.68 1.72 -17.45
N ILE A 108 -2.22 0.79 -16.60
CA ILE A 108 -2.83 -0.54 -16.50
C ILE A 108 -4.28 -0.41 -16.01
N ILE A 109 -5.19 -1.04 -16.74
CA ILE A 109 -6.64 -0.88 -16.58
C ILE A 109 -7.17 -1.85 -15.53
N ASP A 110 -8.05 -1.35 -14.68
CA ASP A 110 -8.92 -2.18 -13.85
C ASP A 110 -9.95 -2.89 -14.74
N GLN A 111 -9.93 -4.22 -14.74
CA GLN A 111 -10.80 -5.04 -15.58
C GLN A 111 -12.18 -5.33 -14.95
N ASP A 112 -12.49 -4.79 -13.76
CA ASP A 112 -13.81 -4.92 -13.15
C ASP A 112 -14.89 -4.21 -14.00
N VAL A 113 -15.77 -4.99 -14.60
CA VAL A 113 -16.86 -4.48 -15.46
C VAL A 113 -17.86 -3.58 -14.72
N LYS A 114 -17.90 -3.60 -13.38
CA LYS A 114 -18.81 -2.77 -12.59
C LYS A 114 -18.27 -1.38 -12.29
N GLY A 115 -16.96 -1.19 -12.32
CA GLY A 115 -16.32 0.04 -11.81
C GLY A 115 -14.92 0.33 -12.34
N GLY A 116 -14.47 -0.38 -13.37
CA GLY A 116 -13.17 -0.24 -14.01
C GLY A 116 -13.25 0.38 -15.42
N GLY A 117 -12.23 0.09 -16.22
CA GLY A 117 -12.13 0.55 -17.61
C GLY A 117 -11.26 1.80 -17.82
N PRO A 118 -10.97 2.13 -19.09
CA PRO A 118 -10.01 3.17 -19.46
C PRO A 118 -10.39 4.57 -18.98
N ALA A 119 -11.67 4.92 -18.92
CA ALA A 119 -12.10 6.26 -18.49
C ALA A 119 -11.84 6.48 -17.00
N LEU A 120 -12.22 5.50 -16.16
CA LEU A 120 -11.98 5.58 -14.71
C LEU A 120 -10.48 5.47 -14.39
N GLN A 121 -9.73 4.68 -15.16
CA GLN A 121 -8.28 4.63 -15.04
C GLN A 121 -7.64 5.99 -15.38
N ALA A 122 -8.09 6.66 -16.44
CA ALA A 122 -7.61 8.00 -16.80
C ALA A 122 -7.87 9.02 -15.67
N ILE A 123 -9.06 9.01 -15.07
CA ILE A 123 -9.41 9.87 -13.94
C ILE A 123 -8.53 9.57 -12.72
N ALA A 124 -8.35 8.30 -12.37
CA ALA A 124 -7.54 7.90 -11.22
C ALA A 124 -6.07 8.32 -11.39
N VAL A 125 -5.50 8.12 -12.58
CA VAL A 125 -4.12 8.53 -12.90
C VAL A 125 -3.98 10.05 -12.88
N ALA A 126 -4.93 10.78 -13.46
CA ALA A 126 -4.91 12.25 -13.45
C ALA A 126 -4.96 12.81 -12.03
N ALA A 127 -5.82 12.24 -11.15
CA ALA A 127 -5.90 12.63 -9.75
C ALA A 127 -4.59 12.32 -8.98
N SER A 128 -3.97 11.18 -9.25
CA SER A 128 -2.68 10.79 -8.66
C SER A 128 -1.56 11.76 -9.07
N LEU A 129 -1.46 12.07 -10.36
CA LEU A 129 -0.49 13.04 -10.90
C LEU A 129 -0.75 14.44 -10.34
N ARG A 130 -2.02 14.87 -10.30
CA ARG A 130 -2.40 16.19 -9.78
C ARG A 130 -1.91 16.40 -8.37
N LYS A 131 -2.15 15.40 -7.52
CA LYS A 131 -1.79 15.45 -6.11
C LYS A 131 -0.27 15.40 -5.91
N SER A 132 0.41 14.51 -6.62
CA SER A 132 1.84 14.26 -6.43
C SER A 132 2.73 15.35 -7.02
N LEU A 133 2.25 16.05 -8.07
CA LEU A 133 3.00 17.08 -8.80
C LEU A 133 2.41 18.49 -8.61
N LEU A 134 1.46 18.65 -7.68
CA LEU A 134 0.81 19.92 -7.31
C LEU A 134 0.26 20.67 -8.54
N MET A 135 -0.58 19.98 -9.31
CA MET A 135 -1.20 20.52 -10.53
C MET A 135 -2.58 21.14 -10.25
N GLY A 136 -3.01 22.01 -11.16
CA GLY A 136 -4.36 22.61 -11.14
C GLY A 136 -5.42 21.79 -11.88
N ALA A 137 -6.69 22.17 -11.72
CA ALA A 137 -7.84 21.48 -12.35
C ALA A 137 -7.76 21.44 -13.88
N ASN A 138 -7.29 22.52 -14.52
CA ASN A 138 -7.15 22.56 -15.98
C ASN A 138 -6.10 21.53 -16.48
N GLN A 139 -5.03 21.33 -15.72
CA GLN A 139 -4.00 20.34 -16.05
C GLN A 139 -4.53 18.92 -15.86
N GLU A 140 -5.31 18.67 -14.80
CA GLU A 140 -5.99 17.40 -14.59
C GLU A 140 -6.95 17.07 -15.73
N GLY A 141 -7.80 18.02 -16.13
CA GLY A 141 -8.70 17.84 -17.28
C GLY A 141 -7.95 17.55 -18.59
N LEU A 142 -6.84 18.26 -18.84
CA LEU A 142 -5.99 18.01 -20.00
C LEU A 142 -5.35 16.61 -19.98
N ILE A 143 -4.91 16.12 -18.81
CA ILE A 143 -4.40 14.75 -18.66
C ILE A 143 -5.50 13.74 -19.00
N ILE A 144 -6.71 13.90 -18.47
CA ILE A 144 -7.83 12.97 -18.74
C ILE A 144 -8.12 12.90 -20.25
N ASP A 145 -8.16 14.05 -20.92
CA ASP A 145 -8.36 14.12 -22.38
C ASP A 145 -7.25 13.42 -23.16
N ILE A 146 -5.98 13.68 -22.81
CA ILE A 146 -4.82 12.99 -23.39
C ILE A 146 -4.93 11.47 -23.21
N LEU A 147 -5.12 11.00 -21.98
CA LEU A 147 -5.18 9.57 -21.67
C LEU A 147 -6.36 8.89 -22.37
N SER A 148 -7.51 9.55 -22.45
CA SER A 148 -8.68 9.06 -23.19
C SER A 148 -8.37 8.85 -24.67
N LYS A 149 -7.64 9.78 -25.30
CA LYS A 149 -7.18 9.64 -26.69
C LYS A 149 -6.19 8.49 -26.85
N LEU A 150 -5.26 8.31 -25.90
CA LEU A 150 -4.26 7.24 -25.95
C LEU A 150 -4.87 5.84 -25.81
N TYR A 151 -5.85 5.65 -24.92
CA TYR A 151 -6.55 4.37 -24.84
C TYR A 151 -7.28 4.06 -26.15
N LYS A 152 -8.00 5.05 -26.71
CA LYS A 152 -8.69 4.91 -28.01
C LYS A 152 -7.72 4.58 -29.14
N SER A 153 -6.52 5.17 -29.18
CA SER A 153 -5.52 4.88 -30.21
C SER A 153 -4.92 3.47 -30.10
N LYS A 154 -4.96 2.86 -28.91
CA LYS A 154 -4.64 1.43 -28.69
C LYS A 154 -5.87 0.52 -28.90
N GLY A 155 -6.99 1.07 -29.36
CA GLY A 155 -8.24 0.33 -29.57
C GLY A 155 -8.88 -0.15 -28.27
N ILE A 156 -8.63 0.55 -27.16
CA ILE A 156 -9.21 0.30 -25.85
C ILE A 156 -10.34 1.32 -25.64
N ILE A 157 -11.57 0.83 -25.51
CA ILE A 157 -12.77 1.68 -25.42
C ILE A 157 -13.59 1.29 -24.19
N GLN A 158 -14.28 2.27 -23.59
CA GLN A 158 -15.02 2.07 -22.35
C GLN A 158 -16.24 1.15 -22.56
N GLU A 159 -16.84 1.21 -23.74
CA GLU A 159 -18.07 0.52 -24.08
C GLU A 159 -17.88 -0.98 -24.34
N ASP A 160 -16.65 -1.43 -24.61
CA ASP A 160 -16.32 -2.83 -24.88
C ASP A 160 -15.24 -3.34 -23.92
N ASN A 161 -15.67 -4.02 -22.85
CA ASN A 161 -14.80 -4.58 -21.84
C ASN A 161 -13.82 -5.64 -22.38
N LYS A 162 -14.11 -6.27 -23.53
CA LYS A 162 -13.19 -7.24 -24.16
C LYS A 162 -11.89 -6.56 -24.58
N THR A 163 -11.95 -5.25 -24.87
CA THR A 163 -10.77 -4.47 -25.26
C THR A 163 -9.86 -4.12 -24.08
N TRP A 164 -10.32 -4.24 -22.83
CA TRP A 164 -9.55 -3.83 -21.64
C TRP A 164 -8.39 -4.77 -21.33
N THR A 165 -8.32 -5.92 -21.98
CA THR A 165 -7.22 -6.89 -21.90
C THR A 165 -6.03 -6.52 -22.81
N LYS A 166 -6.20 -5.57 -23.73
CA LYS A 166 -5.13 -5.12 -24.63
C LYS A 166 -4.04 -4.40 -23.85
N GLU A 167 -2.83 -4.41 -24.41
CA GLU A 167 -1.71 -3.68 -23.82
C GLU A 167 -1.99 -2.17 -23.78
N PRO A 168 -2.04 -1.55 -22.60
CA PRO A 168 -2.29 -0.13 -22.47
C PRO A 168 -1.11 0.71 -22.96
N PRO A 169 -1.32 2.00 -23.28
CA PRO A 169 -0.22 2.92 -23.54
C PRO A 169 0.67 3.08 -22.28
N THR A 170 1.84 3.69 -22.44
CA THR A 170 2.71 4.10 -21.34
C THR A 170 2.83 5.62 -21.30
N PHE A 171 3.61 6.16 -20.36
CA PHE A 171 3.90 7.61 -20.38
C PHE A 171 4.80 8.01 -21.55
N ASN A 172 5.39 7.06 -22.30
CA ASN A 172 6.08 7.35 -23.55
C ASN A 172 5.10 7.89 -24.60
N GLU A 173 3.96 7.22 -24.78
CA GLU A 173 2.90 7.70 -25.67
C GLU A 173 2.28 9.01 -25.17
N MET A 174 2.16 9.19 -23.84
CA MET A 174 1.71 10.46 -23.25
C MET A 174 2.65 11.62 -23.58
N ARG A 175 3.96 11.41 -23.47
CA ARG A 175 4.97 12.41 -23.84
C ARG A 175 4.82 12.83 -25.31
N LYS A 176 4.72 11.85 -26.22
CA LYS A 176 4.56 12.10 -27.67
C LYS A 176 3.29 12.89 -27.98
N GLU A 177 2.16 12.57 -27.35
CA GLU A 177 0.90 13.30 -27.55
C GLU A 177 0.99 14.74 -27.03
N ILE A 178 1.66 14.97 -25.90
CA ILE A 178 1.90 16.32 -25.37
C ILE A 178 2.78 17.12 -26.35
N GLU A 179 3.87 16.52 -26.85
CA GLU A 179 4.76 17.17 -27.83
C GLU A 179 4.03 17.54 -29.12
N LEU A 180 3.17 16.66 -29.64
CA LEU A 180 2.33 16.94 -30.81
C LEU A 180 1.40 18.15 -30.59
N ARG A 181 0.75 18.21 -29.41
CA ARG A 181 -0.13 19.35 -29.05
C ARG A 181 0.66 20.65 -28.94
N ILE A 182 1.89 20.61 -28.43
CA ILE A 182 2.77 21.79 -28.36
C ILE A 182 3.13 22.27 -29.77
N GLN A 183 3.48 21.37 -30.68
CA GLN A 183 3.77 21.71 -32.09
C GLN A 183 2.55 22.33 -32.79
N SER A 184 1.34 21.92 -32.38
CA SER A 184 0.08 22.51 -32.84
C SER A 184 -0.31 23.81 -32.10
N GLY A 185 0.56 24.38 -31.27
CA GLY A 185 0.38 25.66 -30.60
C GLY A 185 -0.35 25.62 -29.24
N CYS A 186 -0.56 24.44 -28.65
CA CYS A 186 -1.25 24.31 -27.35
C CYS A 186 -0.37 24.76 -26.18
N LYS A 187 -0.55 26.01 -25.72
CA LYS A 187 0.20 26.58 -24.58
C LYS A 187 0.00 25.82 -23.26
N ASP A 188 -1.18 25.24 -23.02
CA ASP A 188 -1.42 24.49 -21.78
C ASP A 188 -0.71 23.13 -21.76
N SER A 189 -0.52 22.50 -22.92
CA SER A 189 0.32 21.30 -23.04
C SER A 189 1.79 21.62 -22.76
N GLN A 190 2.26 22.82 -23.13
CA GLN A 190 3.61 23.27 -22.79
C GLN A 190 3.80 23.38 -21.26
N LYS A 191 2.83 23.96 -20.55
CA LYS A 191 2.85 24.04 -19.07
C LYS A 191 2.79 22.65 -18.43
N LEU A 192 1.98 21.75 -18.99
CA LEU A 192 1.88 20.36 -18.53
C LEU A 192 3.19 19.60 -18.71
N ALA A 193 3.86 19.76 -19.86
CA ALA A 193 5.16 19.15 -20.14
C ALA A 193 6.21 19.54 -19.10
N LEU A 194 6.27 20.83 -18.71
CA LEU A 194 7.20 21.30 -17.68
C LEU A 194 6.96 20.62 -16.32
N LYS A 195 5.69 20.38 -15.96
CA LYS A 195 5.34 19.68 -14.71
C LYS A 195 5.64 18.18 -14.75
N LEU A 196 5.61 17.55 -15.92
CA LEU A 196 5.90 16.13 -16.12
C LEU A 196 7.35 15.85 -16.54
N ALA A 197 8.19 16.88 -16.72
CA ALA A 197 9.55 16.73 -17.24
C ALA A 197 10.34 15.68 -16.45
N ALA A 198 10.37 15.77 -15.12
CA ALA A 198 11.09 14.81 -14.29
C ALA A 198 10.51 13.38 -14.40
N THR A 199 9.19 13.25 -14.54
CA THR A 199 8.50 11.97 -14.76
C THR A 199 8.95 11.30 -16.06
N PHE A 200 9.12 12.08 -17.13
CA PHE A 200 9.57 11.58 -18.42
C PHE A 200 11.07 11.31 -18.49
N GLU A 201 11.88 12.22 -17.95
CA GLU A 201 13.35 12.10 -17.97
C GLU A 201 13.85 10.96 -17.09
N TYR A 202 13.21 10.72 -15.93
CA TYR A 202 13.57 9.58 -15.09
C TYR A 202 13.13 8.23 -15.72
N GLY A 203 12.03 8.23 -16.48
CA GLY A 203 11.68 7.15 -17.40
C GLY A 203 11.09 5.87 -16.77
N ILE A 204 10.82 5.82 -15.47
CA ILE A 204 10.20 4.62 -14.86
C ILE A 204 8.78 4.34 -15.36
N PHE A 205 8.06 5.37 -15.82
CA PHE A 205 6.69 5.24 -16.33
C PHE A 205 6.59 5.10 -17.85
N THR A 206 7.72 5.25 -18.54
CA THR A 206 7.83 5.08 -20.00
C THR A 206 8.30 3.68 -20.38
N LYS A 207 8.87 2.94 -19.42
CA LYS A 207 9.29 1.54 -19.56
C LYS A 207 8.11 0.58 -19.38
N PRO A 208 8.14 -0.60 -20.01
CA PRO A 208 7.12 -1.63 -19.78
C PRO A 208 7.17 -2.13 -18.33
N GLN A 209 6.00 -2.39 -17.75
CA GLN A 209 5.89 -3.01 -16.44
C GLN A 209 5.89 -4.54 -16.60
N LYS A 210 6.99 -5.17 -16.16
CA LYS A 210 7.13 -6.63 -16.11
C LYS A 210 7.50 -7.02 -14.68
N ILE A 211 6.51 -7.50 -13.94
CA ILE A 211 6.66 -7.98 -12.57
C ILE A 211 6.32 -9.47 -12.58
N ASP A 212 7.32 -10.30 -12.30
CA ASP A 212 7.15 -11.75 -12.25
C ASP A 212 6.18 -12.14 -11.12
N ASN A 213 5.33 -13.14 -11.37
CA ASN A 213 4.43 -13.64 -10.34
C ASN A 213 5.13 -14.66 -9.44
N VAL A 214 5.99 -14.16 -8.54
CA VAL A 214 6.69 -14.99 -7.55
C VAL A 214 6.15 -14.75 -6.13
N PRO A 215 6.39 -15.67 -5.17
CA PRO A 215 5.87 -15.54 -3.80
C PRO A 215 6.40 -14.33 -3.03
N LEU A 216 7.62 -13.86 -3.31
CA LEU A 216 8.23 -12.71 -2.65
C LEU A 216 8.79 -11.73 -3.67
N ILE A 217 8.23 -10.53 -3.66
CA ILE A 217 8.59 -9.43 -4.55
C ILE A 217 9.07 -8.27 -3.70
N ARG A 218 10.23 -7.71 -4.04
CA ARG A 218 10.65 -6.41 -3.52
C ARG A 218 10.72 -5.40 -4.65
N LEU A 219 9.99 -4.30 -4.49
CA LEU A 219 10.03 -3.14 -5.36
C LEU A 219 10.96 -2.13 -4.69
N ASP A 220 12.17 -2.00 -5.23
CA ASP A 220 13.17 -1.08 -4.72
C ASP A 220 12.97 0.31 -5.34
N LEU A 221 12.53 1.27 -4.52
CA LEU A 221 12.25 2.65 -4.86
C LEU A 221 13.34 3.60 -4.36
N SER A 222 14.44 3.09 -3.79
CA SER A 222 15.50 3.90 -3.15
C SER A 222 16.10 4.98 -4.06
N ALA A 223 16.12 4.73 -5.37
CA ALA A 223 16.59 5.69 -6.37
C ALA A 223 15.61 6.85 -6.65
N LEU A 224 14.32 6.69 -6.32
CA LEU A 224 13.26 7.66 -6.62
C LEU A 224 13.21 8.86 -5.66
N GLY A 225 13.75 8.71 -4.45
CA GLY A 225 13.68 9.76 -3.41
C GLY A 225 14.34 11.09 -3.78
N LYS A 226 15.12 11.12 -4.86
CA LYS A 226 15.75 12.34 -5.41
C LYS A 226 14.78 13.22 -6.21
N VAL A 227 13.64 12.68 -6.63
CA VAL A 227 12.66 13.39 -7.46
C VAL A 227 11.31 13.35 -6.78
N VAL A 228 10.81 14.54 -6.42
CA VAL A 228 9.54 14.70 -5.71
C VAL A 228 8.39 14.04 -6.47
N GLY A 229 7.62 13.21 -5.78
CA GLY A 229 6.38 12.63 -6.26
C GLY A 229 6.50 11.34 -7.07
N LEU A 230 7.68 10.97 -7.61
CA LEU A 230 7.81 9.74 -8.41
C LEU A 230 7.51 8.48 -7.57
N SER A 231 8.07 8.43 -6.36
CA SER A 231 7.84 7.38 -5.35
C SER A 231 6.34 7.20 -5.07
N ALA A 232 5.64 8.31 -4.81
CA ALA A 232 4.21 8.33 -4.54
C ALA A 232 3.37 7.86 -5.74
N ILE A 233 3.66 8.34 -6.96
CA ILE A 233 2.94 7.94 -8.18
C ILE A 233 3.14 6.44 -8.46
N ALA A 234 4.38 5.94 -8.35
CA ALA A 234 4.70 4.54 -8.58
C ALA A 234 3.99 3.64 -7.55
N THR A 235 4.06 4.01 -6.27
CA THR A 235 3.38 3.29 -5.19
C THR A 235 1.88 3.27 -5.41
N GLU A 236 1.25 4.42 -5.69
CA GLU A 236 -0.19 4.53 -5.93
C GLU A 236 -0.64 3.61 -7.08
N ALA A 237 0.11 3.59 -8.19
CA ALA A 237 -0.17 2.72 -9.32
C ALA A 237 -0.10 1.23 -8.92
N ILE A 238 0.97 0.82 -8.22
CA ILE A 238 1.19 -0.57 -7.81
C ILE A 238 0.09 -1.02 -6.83
N ILE A 239 -0.17 -0.27 -5.77
CA ILE A 239 -1.15 -0.67 -4.75
C ILE A 239 -2.57 -0.68 -5.31
N LYS A 240 -2.88 0.21 -6.28
CA LYS A 240 -4.15 0.18 -7.02
C LYS A 240 -4.29 -1.11 -7.81
N GLN A 241 -3.28 -1.44 -8.62
CA GLN A 241 -3.29 -2.67 -9.41
C GLN A 241 -3.40 -3.93 -8.53
N ILE A 242 -2.74 -3.95 -7.36
CA ILE A 242 -2.88 -5.04 -6.39
C ILE A 242 -4.32 -5.13 -5.87
N MET A 243 -4.91 -4.00 -5.45
CA MET A 243 -6.29 -3.98 -4.94
C MET A 243 -7.30 -4.44 -6.02
N ASP A 244 -7.16 -3.93 -7.24
CA ASP A 244 -8.03 -4.28 -8.37
C ASP A 244 -7.93 -5.78 -8.69
N ALA A 245 -6.72 -6.33 -8.75
CA ALA A 245 -6.49 -7.77 -8.94
C ALA A 245 -7.17 -8.60 -7.84
N HIS A 246 -7.02 -8.21 -6.57
CA HIS A 246 -7.67 -8.90 -5.45
C HIS A 246 -9.20 -8.86 -5.53
N ARG A 247 -9.80 -7.74 -5.97
CA ARG A 247 -11.24 -7.65 -6.20
C ARG A 247 -11.72 -8.63 -7.29
N ILE A 248 -10.97 -8.72 -8.39
CA ILE A 248 -11.25 -9.66 -9.48
C ILE A 248 -11.13 -11.11 -9.01
N MET A 249 -10.14 -11.42 -8.16
CA MET A 249 -9.95 -12.77 -7.59
C MET A 249 -11.05 -13.18 -6.58
N GLY A 250 -11.94 -12.25 -6.19
CA GLY A 250 -13.07 -12.51 -5.32
C GLY A 250 -12.74 -12.63 -3.83
N GLU A 251 -13.77 -12.91 -3.04
CA GLU A 251 -13.66 -12.98 -1.57
C GLU A 251 -12.74 -14.11 -1.10
N SER A 252 -12.04 -13.89 0.00
CA SER A 252 -11.15 -14.87 0.62
C SER A 252 -11.22 -14.80 2.13
N LYS A 253 -11.37 -15.96 2.78
CA LYS A 253 -11.25 -16.06 4.25
C LYS A 253 -9.81 -16.11 4.73
N ILE A 254 -8.89 -16.53 3.85
CA ILE A 254 -7.46 -16.66 4.12
C ILE A 254 -6.71 -15.53 3.40
N PRO A 255 -5.73 -14.88 4.04
CA PRO A 255 -4.87 -13.91 3.36
C PRO A 255 -4.16 -14.54 2.15
N ARG A 256 -4.16 -13.84 1.01
CA ARG A 256 -3.48 -14.23 -0.24
C ARG A 256 -2.22 -13.38 -0.45
N THR A 257 -2.27 -12.11 -0.05
CA THR A 257 -1.14 -11.19 -0.19
C THR A 257 -0.98 -10.32 1.05
N TYR A 258 0.27 -10.13 1.47
CA TYR A 258 0.68 -9.07 2.37
C TYR A 258 1.50 -8.02 1.62
N LEU A 259 1.02 -6.79 1.64
CA LEU A 259 1.71 -5.60 1.14
C LEU A 259 2.47 -4.94 2.30
N PHE A 260 3.77 -4.73 2.16
CA PHE A 260 4.61 -4.03 3.11
C PHE A 260 5.02 -2.67 2.53
N ILE A 261 4.80 -1.60 3.30
CA ILE A 261 5.18 -0.23 2.95
C ILE A 261 6.05 0.29 4.09
N ASP A 262 7.37 0.36 3.89
CA ASP A 262 8.34 0.69 4.95
C ASP A 262 8.34 2.17 5.36
N GLU A 263 7.86 3.04 4.47
CA GLU A 263 7.73 4.48 4.68
C GLU A 263 6.38 5.00 4.16
N CYS A 264 5.36 5.00 5.03
CA CYS A 264 4.00 5.34 4.63
C CYS A 264 3.79 6.84 4.36
N LYS A 265 4.73 7.72 4.73
CA LYS A 265 4.60 9.18 4.50
C LYS A 265 4.35 9.52 3.02
N GLU A 266 4.96 8.75 2.12
CA GLU A 266 4.89 8.92 0.66
C GLU A 266 3.47 8.71 0.14
N VAL A 267 2.69 7.86 0.82
CA VAL A 267 1.30 7.52 0.47
C VAL A 267 0.32 7.78 1.59
N ARG A 268 0.65 8.63 2.57
CA ARG A 268 -0.19 8.88 3.75
C ARG A 268 -1.61 9.32 3.43
N ASN A 269 -1.77 10.04 2.32
CA ASN A 269 -3.04 10.57 1.87
C ASN A 269 -3.68 9.69 0.77
N SER A 270 -3.11 8.53 0.45
CA SER A 270 -3.56 7.66 -0.63
C SER A 270 -4.97 7.16 -0.34
N ARG A 271 -5.91 7.45 -1.24
CA ARG A 271 -7.26 6.90 -1.16
C ARG A 271 -7.24 5.39 -1.36
N THR A 272 -6.37 4.91 -2.23
CA THR A 272 -6.23 3.48 -2.51
C THR A 272 -5.70 2.73 -1.30
N LEU A 273 -4.72 3.27 -0.59
CA LEU A 273 -4.25 2.68 0.67
C LEU A 273 -5.37 2.59 1.71
N ASN A 274 -6.19 3.65 1.85
CA ASN A 274 -7.34 3.62 2.76
C ASN A 274 -8.34 2.52 2.37
N ILE A 275 -8.65 2.39 1.07
CA ILE A 275 -9.51 1.31 0.55
C ILE A 275 -8.92 -0.07 0.86
N ILE A 276 -7.60 -0.26 0.72
CA ILE A 276 -6.94 -1.52 1.07
C ILE A 276 -7.11 -1.84 2.56
N LEU A 277 -7.00 -0.83 3.43
CA LEU A 277 -7.12 -1.02 4.88
C LEU A 277 -8.57 -1.20 5.35
N GLU A 278 -9.54 -0.64 4.62
CA GLU A 278 -10.97 -0.75 4.92
C GLU A 278 -11.57 -2.05 4.37
N ASP A 279 -11.29 -2.37 3.10
CA ASP A 279 -11.95 -3.45 2.36
C ASP A 279 -11.03 -4.62 2.01
N GLY A 280 -9.70 -4.42 2.00
CA GLY A 280 -8.74 -5.38 1.44
C GLY A 280 -8.82 -6.76 2.08
N ARG A 281 -9.07 -6.84 3.39
CA ARG A 281 -9.26 -8.09 4.12
C ARG A 281 -10.28 -9.01 3.45
N LYS A 282 -11.41 -8.46 2.98
CA LYS A 282 -12.49 -9.22 2.33
C LYS A 282 -11.99 -10.02 1.14
N TYR A 283 -10.98 -9.50 0.45
CA TYR A 283 -10.39 -10.06 -0.76
C TYR A 283 -9.02 -10.74 -0.49
N GLY A 284 -8.69 -11.00 0.78
CA GLY A 284 -7.43 -11.62 1.16
C GLY A 284 -6.20 -10.72 0.98
N LEU A 285 -6.36 -9.40 0.94
CA LEU A 285 -5.26 -8.44 0.92
C LEU A 285 -5.05 -7.85 2.32
N SER A 286 -3.85 -8.01 2.87
CA SER A 286 -3.43 -7.38 4.11
C SER A 286 -2.27 -6.41 3.86
N CYS A 287 -2.10 -5.45 4.76
CA CYS A 287 -1.13 -4.37 4.59
C CYS A 287 -0.42 -4.10 5.91
N VAL A 288 0.91 -4.00 5.86
CA VAL A 288 1.78 -3.57 6.94
C VAL A 288 2.37 -2.24 6.52
N VAL A 289 2.11 -1.20 7.29
CA VAL A 289 2.61 0.15 7.03
C VAL A 289 3.49 0.58 8.17
N ALA A 290 4.59 1.24 7.86
CA ALA A 290 5.52 1.75 8.85
C ALA A 290 5.88 3.22 8.59
N SER A 291 6.13 3.97 9.66
CA SER A 291 6.56 5.37 9.58
C SER A 291 7.45 5.77 10.74
N GLN A 292 8.12 6.92 10.60
CA GLN A 292 8.99 7.45 11.65
C GLN A 292 8.26 8.38 12.61
N ARG A 293 7.32 9.17 12.08
CA ARG A 293 6.60 10.19 12.85
C ARG A 293 5.09 9.96 12.82
N ASP A 294 4.41 10.43 13.86
CA ASP A 294 2.97 10.33 14.00
C ASP A 294 2.22 11.07 12.88
N ALA A 295 2.71 12.24 12.50
CA ALA A 295 2.12 13.08 11.45
C ALA A 295 2.15 12.46 10.04
N GLU A 296 2.98 11.44 9.84
CA GLU A 296 3.12 10.71 8.59
C GLU A 296 2.13 9.56 8.45
N ILE A 297 1.53 9.12 9.56
CA ILE A 297 0.49 8.09 9.58
C ILE A 297 -0.87 8.77 9.62
N SER A 298 -1.76 8.45 8.68
CA SER A 298 -3.13 9.00 8.67
C SER A 298 -3.97 8.46 9.84
N LYS A 299 -5.10 9.12 10.14
CA LYS A 299 -6.02 8.64 11.18
C LYS A 299 -6.69 7.34 10.75
N GLU A 300 -6.99 7.24 9.46
CA GLU A 300 -7.60 6.11 8.78
C GLU A 300 -6.70 4.87 8.90
N ILE A 301 -5.38 5.01 8.72
CA ILE A 301 -4.43 3.91 8.94
C ILE A 301 -4.51 3.39 10.38
N VAL A 302 -4.44 4.27 11.38
CA VAL A 302 -4.46 3.86 12.79
C VAL A 302 -5.80 3.23 13.18
N ALA A 303 -6.90 3.72 12.61
CA ALA A 303 -8.25 3.22 12.87
C ALA A 303 -8.49 1.83 12.26
N ASN A 304 -8.03 1.61 11.04
CA ASN A 304 -8.31 0.39 10.27
C ASN A 304 -7.28 -0.73 10.46
N THR A 305 -6.15 -0.46 11.15
CA THR A 305 -5.19 -1.50 11.51
C THR A 305 -5.60 -2.21 12.79
N ALA A 306 -5.69 -3.55 12.79
CA ALA A 306 -5.98 -4.31 14.01
C ALA A 306 -4.77 -4.32 14.94
N THR A 307 -3.57 -4.52 14.38
CA THR A 307 -2.31 -4.58 15.14
C THR A 307 -1.59 -3.25 15.10
N LYS A 308 -1.05 -2.82 16.24
CA LYS A 308 -0.19 -1.65 16.34
C LYS A 308 1.11 -2.02 17.02
N ILE A 309 2.23 -1.58 16.47
CA ILE A 309 3.56 -1.79 17.03
C ILE A 309 4.21 -0.43 17.21
N VAL A 310 4.42 -0.02 18.47
CA VAL A 310 5.13 1.22 18.82
C VAL A 310 6.52 0.84 19.29
N LEU A 311 7.53 1.19 18.50
CA LEU A 311 8.94 1.09 18.86
C LEU A 311 9.39 2.39 19.54
N SER A 312 10.68 2.51 19.87
CA SER A 312 11.22 3.78 20.37
C SER A 312 10.98 4.93 19.37
N VAL A 313 10.51 6.06 19.89
CA VAL A 313 10.22 7.29 19.14
C VAL A 313 10.99 8.46 19.76
N ASP A 314 11.10 9.56 19.01
CA ASP A 314 11.66 10.79 19.54
C ASP A 314 10.82 11.31 20.72
N GLN A 315 11.45 11.95 21.70
CA GLN A 315 10.76 12.45 22.90
C GLN A 315 9.66 13.47 22.56
N THR A 316 9.81 14.22 21.48
CA THR A 316 8.78 15.17 21.00
C THR A 316 7.53 14.48 20.45
N GLU A 317 7.64 13.22 20.01
CA GLU A 317 6.54 12.43 19.44
C GLU A 317 5.77 11.64 20.51
N VAL A 318 6.39 11.35 21.66
CA VAL A 318 5.87 10.45 22.71
C VAL A 318 4.41 10.76 23.05
N LYS A 319 4.07 12.02 23.36
CA LYS A 319 2.71 12.41 23.74
C LYS A 319 1.69 12.11 22.65
N ASN A 320 2.03 12.40 21.40
CA ASN A 320 1.13 12.16 20.26
C ASN A 320 0.96 10.67 19.99
N VAL A 321 2.07 9.93 19.97
CA VAL A 321 2.09 8.48 19.74
C VAL A 321 1.34 7.75 20.86
N ALA A 322 1.64 8.02 22.13
CA ALA A 322 0.97 7.42 23.27
C ALA A 322 -0.56 7.60 23.19
N ARG A 323 -1.02 8.82 22.92
CA ARG A 323 -2.44 9.13 22.76
C ARG A 323 -3.08 8.40 21.58
N ARG A 324 -2.50 8.47 20.38
CA ARG A 324 -3.10 7.89 19.16
C ARG A 324 -3.06 6.37 19.14
N PHE A 325 -1.97 5.78 19.65
CA PHE A 325 -1.78 4.33 19.70
C PHE A 325 -2.37 3.70 20.95
N ARG A 326 -2.84 4.51 21.92
CA ARG A 326 -3.49 4.13 23.18
C ARG A 326 -2.57 3.37 24.13
N PHE A 327 -1.39 3.94 24.38
CA PHE A 327 -0.44 3.48 25.39
C PHE A 327 -0.18 4.56 26.43
N SER A 328 0.40 4.18 27.58
CA SER A 328 0.86 5.14 28.57
C SER A 328 2.06 5.94 28.05
N GLU A 329 2.04 7.26 28.23
CA GLU A 329 3.12 8.16 27.83
C GLU A 329 4.46 7.78 28.48
N SER A 330 4.45 7.45 29.78
CA SER A 330 5.65 7.05 30.52
C SER A 330 6.29 5.77 29.97
N VAL A 331 5.48 4.84 29.47
CA VAL A 331 5.98 3.57 28.92
C VAL A 331 6.53 3.78 27.51
N VAL A 332 5.87 4.59 26.68
CA VAL A 332 6.37 4.96 25.34
C VAL A 332 7.69 5.72 25.45
N ALA A 333 7.81 6.68 26.38
CA ALA A 333 9.02 7.47 26.59
C ALA A 333 10.25 6.63 26.99
N ALA A 334 10.01 5.48 27.63
CA ALA A 334 11.04 4.60 28.16
C ALA A 334 11.52 3.52 27.16
N LEU A 335 10.90 3.43 25.97
CA LEU A 335 11.27 2.42 24.98
C LEU A 335 12.68 2.64 24.45
N LYS A 336 13.46 1.56 24.47
CA LYS A 336 14.80 1.48 23.88
C LYS A 336 14.74 0.85 22.48
N PRO A 337 15.81 0.95 21.65
CA PRO A 337 15.86 0.23 20.39
C PRO A 337 15.55 -1.27 20.56
N LEU A 338 14.74 -1.81 19.65
CA LEU A 338 14.18 -3.18 19.69
C LEU A 338 13.20 -3.47 20.84
N GLU A 339 12.93 -2.55 21.75
CA GLU A 339 11.76 -2.65 22.62
C GLU A 339 10.51 -2.15 21.88
N ALA A 340 9.40 -2.86 22.05
CA ALA A 340 8.13 -2.49 21.46
C ALA A 340 6.97 -2.57 22.47
N LEU A 341 5.96 -1.73 22.24
CA LEU A 341 4.61 -1.95 22.73
C LEU A 341 3.75 -2.44 21.56
N VAL A 342 3.24 -3.65 21.69
CA VAL A 342 2.38 -4.29 20.69
C VAL A 342 0.95 -4.27 21.20
N ARG A 343 0.04 -3.68 20.42
CA ARG A 343 -1.41 -3.72 20.70
C ARG A 343 -2.12 -4.57 19.67
N MET A 344 -2.78 -5.61 20.15
CA MET A 344 -3.62 -6.52 19.38
C MET A 344 -5.04 -6.47 19.97
N GLY A 345 -5.97 -5.83 19.27
CA GLY A 345 -7.27 -5.48 19.84
C GLY A 345 -7.13 -4.47 21.00
N ASN A 346 -7.55 -4.89 22.20
CA ASN A 346 -7.49 -4.09 23.43
C ASN A 346 -6.31 -4.45 24.34
N GLN A 347 -5.55 -5.50 24.02
CA GLN A 347 -4.41 -5.93 24.83
C GLN A 347 -3.14 -5.22 24.37
N GLY A 348 -2.41 -4.62 25.32
CA GLY A 348 -1.09 -4.06 25.11
C GLY A 348 -0.02 -4.93 25.77
N ILE A 349 1.03 -5.29 25.02
CA ILE A 349 2.12 -6.15 25.46
C ILE A 349 3.43 -5.39 25.26
N LYS A 350 4.24 -5.25 26.31
CA LYS A 350 5.63 -4.82 26.17
C LYS A 350 6.49 -6.04 25.83
N THR A 351 7.35 -5.92 24.83
CA THR A 351 8.17 -7.04 24.36
C THR A 351 9.50 -6.56 23.80
N ASN A 352 10.53 -7.40 23.90
CA ASN A 352 11.78 -7.21 23.18
C ASN A 352 11.66 -7.91 21.82
N ILE A 353 11.62 -7.15 20.75
CA ILE A 353 11.51 -7.67 19.39
C ILE A 353 12.69 -8.60 19.10
N ILE A 354 12.39 -9.78 18.57
CA ILE A 354 13.36 -10.64 17.92
C ILE A 354 13.55 -10.11 16.49
N PRO A 355 14.63 -9.36 16.23
CA PRO A 355 14.87 -8.77 14.93
C PRO A 355 15.12 -9.85 13.89
N TYR A 356 14.87 -9.51 12.62
CA TYR A 356 15.09 -10.42 11.50
C TYR A 356 16.47 -11.08 11.51
N TYR A 357 17.56 -10.35 11.77
CA TYR A 357 18.92 -10.93 11.78
C TYR A 357 19.17 -12.00 12.87
N LYS A 358 18.27 -12.14 13.86
CA LYS A 358 18.33 -13.21 14.87
C LYS A 358 17.41 -14.39 14.56
N ARG A 359 16.59 -14.31 13.52
CA ARG A 359 15.74 -15.41 13.08
C ARG A 359 16.60 -16.34 12.24
N SER A 360 16.58 -17.62 12.57
CA SER A 360 17.32 -18.64 11.83
C SER A 360 17.00 -18.52 10.35
N LEU A 361 18.03 -18.23 9.54
CA LEU A 361 17.95 -18.20 8.07
C LEU A 361 17.77 -19.61 7.51
#